data_AF-A0A7I8MRP9-F1
#
_entry.id   AF-A0A7I8MRP9-F1
#
_cell.length_a   1.000
_cell.length_b   1.000
_cell.length_c   1.000
_cell.angle_alpha   90.00
_cell.angle_beta   90.00
_cell.angle_gamma   90.00
#
_symmetry.space_group_name_H-M   'P 1'
#
loop_
_entity.id
_entity.type
_entity.pdbx_description
1 polymer ?
#
loop_
_entity_poly.entity_id
_entity_poly.type
_entity_poly.pdbx_seq_one_letter_code
_entity_poly.pdbx_strand_id
1 'polypeptide(L)' 'MASHVVTRSVSGQRFTQVVETGKHQLFADEPDSVGGADRGPGPYEYLLAALGS' A
#
# COMPACT_ATOMS: atom_id res chain seq x y z
N MET A 1 6.24 8.23 21.66
CA MET A 1 6.31 6.89 21.03
C MET A 1 6.45 7.12 19.54
N ALA A 2 7.55 6.71 18.92
CA ALA A 2 7.71 6.86 17.46
C ALA A 2 6.71 5.91 16.77
N SER A 3 5.84 6.44 15.91
CA SER A 3 5.00 5.63 15.03
C SER A 3 5.90 4.90 14.04
N HIS A 4 5.84 3.57 14.03
CA HIS A 4 6.62 2.74 13.10
C HIS A 4 5.71 2.32 11.94
N VAL A 5 6.18 2.59 10.72
CA VAL A 5 5.54 2.15 9.49
C VAL A 5 6.48 1.16 8.82
N VAL A 6 5.98 -0.05 8.53
CA VAL A 6 6.72 -1.09 7.82
C VAL A 6 6.00 -1.37 6.52
N THR A 7 6.74 -1.39 5.41
CA THR A 7 6.22 -1.79 4.10
C THR A 7 6.90 -3.08 3.66
N ARG A 8 6.11 -4.05 3.19
CA ARG A 8 6.59 -5.36 2.75
C ARG A 8 6.02 -5.71 1.38
N SER A 9 6.88 -6.12 0.45
CA SER A 9 6.45 -6.71 -0.81
C SER A 9 5.81 -8.08 -0.58
N VAL A 10 4.79 -8.40 -1.36
CA VAL A 10 4.18 -9.74 -1.34
C VAL A 10 4.83 -10.64 -2.39
N SER A 11 5.36 -11.79 -1.96
CA SER A 11 6.00 -12.75 -2.86
C SER A 11 5.04 -13.20 -3.97
N GLY A 12 5.54 -13.24 -5.20
CA GLY A 12 4.75 -13.61 -6.38
C GLY A 12 3.83 -12.51 -6.91
N GLN A 13 3.77 -11.35 -6.26
CA GLN A 13 3.02 -10.18 -6.73
C GLN A 13 3.98 -9.05 -7.08
N ARG A 14 3.76 -8.42 -8.24
CA ARG A 14 4.69 -7.44 -8.80
C ARG A 14 4.63 -6.09 -8.08
N PHE A 15 3.42 -5.61 -7.80
CA PHE A 15 3.20 -4.28 -7.23
C PHE A 15 2.64 -4.31 -5.81
N THR A 16 2.00 -5.41 -5.38
CA THR A 16 1.35 -5.50 -4.07
C THR A 16 2.33 -5.33 -2.91
N GLN A 17 2.06 -4.31 -2.11
CA GLN A 17 2.71 -4.01 -0.84
C GLN A 17 1.72 -4.15 0.31
N VAL A 18 2.22 -4.58 1.47
CA VAL A 18 1.53 -4.52 2.75
C VAL A 18 2.15 -3.42 3.59
N VAL A 19 1.34 -2.46 4.01
CA VAL A 19 1.73 -1.36 4.91
C VAL A 19 1.19 -1.66 6.30
N GLU A 20 2.09 -1.78 7.27
CA GLU A 20 1.78 -2.06 8.68
C GLU A 20 2.04 -0.79 9.50
N THR A 21 1.02 -0.27 10.20
CA THR A 21 1.13 0.88 11.10
C THR A 21 0.35 0.65 12.39
N GLY A 22 1.07 0.48 13.50
CA GLY A 22 0.46 0.13 14.78
C GLY A 22 -0.32 -1.20 14.71
N LYS A 23 -1.66 -1.13 14.79
CA LYS A 23 -2.57 -2.28 14.64
C LYS A 23 -3.23 -2.36 13.26
N HIS A 24 -2.95 -1.40 12.38
CA HIS A 24 -3.56 -1.31 11.07
C HIS A 24 -2.68 -1.96 10.01
N GLN A 25 -3.33 -2.65 9.08
CA GLN A 25 -2.72 -3.24 7.91
C GLN A 25 -3.48 -2.73 6.68
N LEU A 26 -2.74 -2.20 5.72
CA LEU A 26 -3.27 -1.69 4.45
C LEU A 26 -2.56 -2.38 3.29
N PHE A 27 -3.24 -2.51 2.16
CA PHE A 27 -2.63 -2.94 0.90
C PHE A 27 -2.42 -1.72 0.02
N ALA A 28 -1.19 -1.53 -0.45
CA ALA A 28 -0.91 -0.62 -1.56
C ALA A 28 -0.62 -1.45 -2.81
N ASP A 29 -1.44 -1.34 -3.83
CA ASP A 29 -1.32 -2.15 -5.03
C ASP A 29 -1.77 -1.37 -6.25
N GLU A 30 -1.18 -1.71 -7.39
CA GLU A 30 -1.59 -1.10 -8.65
C GLU A 30 -2.77 -1.90 -9.26
N PRO A 31 -3.57 -1.30 -10.14
CA PRO A 31 -4.64 -2.02 -10.81
C PRO A 31 -4.11 -3.08 -11.80
N ASP A 32 -4.97 -4.05 -12.14
CA ASP A 32 -4.67 -5.11 -13.11
C ASP A 32 -4.17 -4.57 -14.45
N SER A 33 -4.67 -3.40 -14.88
CA SER A 33 -4.34 -2.76 -16.16
C SER A 33 -2.87 -2.41 -16.34
N VAL A 34 -2.13 -2.26 -15.23
CA VAL A 34 -0.67 -2.02 -15.24
C VAL A 34 0.11 -3.22 -14.69
N GLY A 35 -0.57 -4.34 -14.43
CA GLY A 35 -0.01 -5.61 -13.97
C GLY A 35 0.11 -5.74 -12.46
N GLY A 36 -0.67 -4.98 -11.69
CA GLY A 36 -0.89 -5.22 -10.25
C GLY A 36 -1.99 -6.23 -9.99
N ALA A 37 -2.46 -6.32 -8.75
CA ALA A 37 -3.52 -7.25 -8.36
C ALA A 37 -4.76 -6.57 -7.76
N ASP A 38 -4.87 -5.23 -7.90
CA ASP A 38 -6.03 -4.42 -7.52
C ASP A 38 -6.53 -4.67 -6.08
N ARG A 39 -5.60 -4.90 -5.15
CA ARG A 39 -5.91 -5.26 -3.75
C ARG A 39 -6.17 -4.06 -2.84
N GLY A 40 -5.91 -2.86 -3.32
CA GLY A 40 -6.06 -1.61 -2.61
C GLY A 40 -5.55 -0.45 -3.45
N PRO A 41 -5.67 0.79 -2.96
CA PRO A 41 -5.19 1.98 -3.66
C PRO A 41 -3.69 1.89 -3.98
N GLY A 42 -3.30 2.46 -5.11
CA GLY A 42 -1.89 2.61 -5.46
C GLY A 42 -1.15 3.50 -4.47
N PRO A 43 0.20 3.42 -4.41
CA PRO A 43 1.01 4.29 -3.56
C PRO A 43 0.74 5.78 -3.79
N TYR A 44 0.48 6.18 -5.03
CA TYR A 44 0.16 7.57 -5.38
C TYR A 44 -1.21 8.00 -4.88
N GLU A 45 -2.21 7.12 -4.93
CA GLU A 45 -3.55 7.40 -4.38
C GLU A 45 -3.49 7.56 -2.86
N TYR A 46 -2.70 6.73 -2.17
CA TYR A 46 -2.44 6.91 -0.74
C TYR A 46 -1.76 8.24 -0.42
N LEU A 47 -0.78 8.66 -1.24
CA LEU A 47 -0.12 9.96 -1.06
C LEU A 47 -1.11 11.12 -1.21
N LEU A 48 -1.96 11.07 -2.24
CA LEU A 48 -2.97 12.11 -2.47
C LEU A 48 -4.02 12.13 -1.35
N ALA A 49 -4.46 10.97 -0.87
CA ALA A 49 -5.37 10.86 0.26
C ALA A 49 -4.77 11.48 1.54
N ALA A 50 -3.47 11.23 1.80
CA ALA A 50 -2.77 11.82 2.93
C ALA A 50 -2.58 13.34 2.81
N LEU A 51 -2.44 13.87 1.60
CA LEU A 51 -2.34 15.31 1.37
C LEU A 51 -3.71 16.02 1.50
N GLY A 52 -4.80 15.32 1.20
CA GLY A 52 -6.16 15.85 1.24
C GLY A 52 -6.84 15.83 2.62
N SER A 53 -6.26 15.13 3.60
CA SER A 53 -6.73 15.07 5.00
C SER A 53 -6.20 16.22 5.84
#